data_AF-A0A1G3HAK5-F1
#
_entry.id   AF-A0A1G3HAK5-F1
#
_cell.length_a   1.000
_cell.length_b   1.000
_cell.length_c   1.000
_cell.angle_alpha   90.00
_cell.angle_beta   90.00
_cell.angle_gamma   90.00
#
_symmetry.space_group_name_H-M   'P 1'
#
loop_
_entity.id
_entity.type
_entity.pdbx_description
1 polymer ?
#
loop_
_entity_poly.entity_id
_entity_poly.type
_entity_poly.pdbx_seq_one_letter_code
_entity_poly.pdbx_strand_id
1 'polypeptide(L)'
;MLVAGALLSLPALAQSAADYCASARDPVRCAARQAALKNCAGMRRAEKQACLEASMPPVDCSKTKNPQACEAAQRAKEICRGKTGKDLKKCLRDEQPRKKKVKKRPSTA
;
A
#
# COMPACT_ATOMS: atom_id res chain seq x y z
N MET A 1 -16.03 -29.11 42.08
CA MET A 1 -14.68 -28.51 41.98
C MET A 1 -13.94 -29.29 40.90
N LEU A 2 -13.48 -28.80 39.75
CA LEU A 2 -13.38 -27.49 39.10
C LEU A 2 -13.26 -27.78 37.60
N VAL A 3 -13.99 -27.07 36.74
CA VAL A 3 -13.88 -27.20 35.28
C VAL A 3 -12.63 -26.43 34.85
N ALA A 4 -11.53 -27.14 34.55
CA ALA A 4 -10.32 -26.54 34.01
C ALA A 4 -10.47 -26.30 32.50
N GLY A 5 -11.33 -25.35 32.14
CA GLY A 5 -11.37 -24.77 30.80
C GLY A 5 -10.17 -23.83 30.63
N ALA A 6 -9.01 -24.39 30.31
CA ALA A 6 -7.86 -23.59 29.88
C ALA A 6 -8.16 -23.02 28.50
N LEU A 7 -8.54 -21.74 28.50
CA LEU A 7 -8.67 -20.85 27.37
C LEU A 7 -7.54 -21.08 26.35
N LEU A 8 -7.93 -21.39 25.11
CA LEU A 8 -7.08 -21.29 23.92
C LEU A 8 -6.46 -19.89 23.89
N SER A 9 -5.20 -19.79 24.31
CA SER A 9 -4.39 -18.60 24.21
C SER A 9 -4.16 -18.28 22.73
N LEU A 10 -4.87 -17.28 22.22
CA LEU A 10 -4.61 -16.63 20.94
C LEU A 10 -3.54 -15.53 21.11
N PRO A 11 -2.27 -15.79 20.77
CA PRO A 11 -1.39 -14.71 20.30
C PRO A 11 -0.90 -14.94 18.86
N ALA A 12 -1.29 -16.04 18.20
CA ALA A 12 -0.77 -16.42 16.88
C ALA A 12 -1.02 -15.37 15.76
N LEU A 13 -2.05 -14.52 15.89
CA LEU A 13 -2.33 -13.46 14.94
C LEU A 13 -1.42 -12.23 15.09
N ALA A 14 -0.80 -12.03 16.26
CA ALA A 14 0.10 -10.89 16.49
C ALA A 14 1.55 -11.18 16.05
N GLN A 15 2.01 -12.41 16.25
CA GLN A 15 3.34 -12.87 15.83
C GLN A 15 3.44 -12.92 14.29
N SER A 16 2.42 -13.49 13.63
CA SER A 16 2.37 -13.57 12.17
C SER A 16 2.43 -12.20 11.49
N ALA A 17 1.93 -11.14 12.12
CA ALA A 17 1.98 -9.80 11.57
C ALA A 17 3.39 -9.19 11.65
N ALA A 18 4.11 -9.41 12.76
CA ALA A 18 5.49 -8.95 12.92
C ALA A 18 6.45 -9.71 11.98
N ASP A 19 6.33 -11.03 11.90
CA ASP A 19 7.14 -11.87 11.01
C ASP A 19 6.86 -11.59 9.53
N TYR A 20 5.61 -11.30 9.18
CA TYR A 20 5.21 -10.86 7.85
C TYR A 20 5.84 -9.51 7.47
N CYS A 21 5.94 -8.56 8.42
CA CYS A 21 6.63 -7.31 8.14
C CYS A 21 8.14 -7.44 8.08
N ALA A 22 8.74 -8.33 8.88
CA ALA A 22 10.18 -8.58 8.85
C ALA A 22 10.66 -9.10 7.48
N SER A 23 9.82 -9.87 6.78
CA SER A 23 10.09 -10.37 5.42
C SER A 23 9.63 -9.42 4.30
N ALA A 24 8.99 -8.29 4.62
CA ALA A 24 8.52 -7.35 3.62
C ALA A 24 9.68 -6.58 2.98
N ARG A 25 9.45 -6.11 1.74
CA ARG A 25 10.41 -5.26 1.02
C ARG A 25 10.69 -3.90 1.70
N ASP A 26 9.78 -3.47 2.57
CA ASP A 26 9.91 -2.29 3.41
C ASP A 26 9.31 -2.60 4.80
N PRO A 27 10.12 -3.12 5.74
CA PRO A 27 9.63 -3.57 7.04
C PRO A 27 9.10 -2.41 7.89
N VAL A 28 9.72 -1.23 7.83
CA VAL A 28 9.32 -0.04 8.57
C VAL A 28 7.94 0.43 8.13
N ARG A 29 7.72 0.53 6.81
CA ARG A 29 6.42 0.93 6.27
C ARG A 29 5.34 -0.12 6.47
N CYS A 30 5.71 -1.40 6.47
CA CYS A 30 4.80 -2.48 6.81
C CYS A 30 4.32 -2.36 8.27
N ALA A 31 5.23 -2.20 9.22
CA ALA A 31 4.90 -1.99 10.63
C ALA A 31 4.01 -0.75 10.83
N ALA A 32 4.36 0.37 10.19
CA ALA A 32 3.55 1.58 10.22
C ALA A 32 2.13 1.36 9.68
N ARG A 33 1.99 0.58 8.60
CA ARG A 33 0.67 0.22 8.05
C ARG A 33 -0.16 -0.62 9.02
N GLN A 34 0.47 -1.56 9.74
CA GLN A 34 -0.23 -2.35 10.74
C GLN A 34 -0.69 -1.50 11.92
N ALA A 35 0.16 -0.59 12.40
CA ALA A 35 -0.21 0.38 13.42
C ALA A 35 -1.38 1.26 12.96
N ALA A 36 -1.32 1.79 11.74
CA ALA A 36 -2.41 2.56 11.14
C ALA A 36 -3.72 1.76 11.03
N LEU A 37 -3.66 0.47 10.65
CA LEU A 37 -4.84 -0.39 10.59
C LEU A 37 -5.50 -0.62 11.95
N LYS A 38 -4.69 -0.70 13.02
CA LYS A 38 -5.18 -0.79 14.40
C LYS A 38 -5.79 0.54 14.86
N ASN A 39 -5.12 1.65 14.57
CA ASN A 39 -5.59 2.99 14.97
C ASN A 39 -6.87 3.40 14.23
N CYS A 40 -6.99 3.03 12.95
CA CYS A 40 -8.17 3.31 12.13
C CYS A 40 -9.22 2.17 12.21
N ALA A 41 -9.13 1.29 13.20
CA ALA A 41 -10.13 0.25 13.43
C ALA A 41 -11.48 0.88 13.82
N GLY A 42 -12.59 0.26 13.40
CA GLY A 42 -13.94 0.75 13.69
C GLY A 42 -14.46 1.87 12.78
N MET A 43 -13.61 2.56 12.02
CA MET A 43 -14.03 3.58 11.06
C MET A 43 -14.73 2.96 9.84
N ARG A 44 -15.73 3.67 9.26
CA ARG A 44 -16.38 3.23 8.03
C ARG A 44 -15.51 3.55 6.82
N ARG A 45 -15.62 2.71 5.79
CA ARG A 45 -14.79 2.66 4.56
C ARG A 45 -14.06 3.96 4.16
N ALA A 46 -14.78 5.05 3.91
CA ALA A 46 -14.19 6.32 3.47
C ALA A 46 -13.34 7.00 4.57
N GLU A 47 -13.86 7.05 5.80
CA GLU A 47 -13.16 7.59 6.98
C GLU A 47 -11.93 6.74 7.30
N LYS A 48 -12.05 5.41 7.23
CA LYS A 48 -10.94 4.49 7.42
C LYS A 48 -9.84 4.75 6.40
N GLN A 49 -10.21 4.98 5.14
CA GLN A 49 -9.25 5.22 4.08
C GLN A 49 -8.53 6.56 4.26
N ALA A 50 -9.25 7.62 4.63
CA ALA A 50 -8.65 8.91 4.97
C ALA A 50 -7.71 8.80 6.18
N CYS A 51 -8.11 8.07 7.23
CA CYS A 51 -7.28 7.84 8.41
C CYS A 51 -5.99 7.08 8.07
N LEU A 52 -6.09 6.04 7.23
CA LEU A 52 -4.91 5.29 6.78
C LEU A 52 -3.98 6.17 5.94
N GLU A 53 -4.51 7.00 5.04
CA GLU A 53 -3.69 7.91 4.23
C GLU A 53 -2.96 8.95 5.10
N ALA A 54 -3.61 9.47 6.15
CA ALA A 54 -3.00 10.41 7.09
C ALA A 54 -1.95 9.75 8.01
N SER A 55 -2.13 8.47 8.35
CA SER A 55 -1.26 7.75 9.29
C SER A 55 -0.05 7.08 8.64
N MET A 56 0.02 7.02 7.31
CA MET A 56 1.06 6.30 6.59
C MET A 56 2.29 7.19 6.34
N PRO A 57 3.52 6.68 6.58
CA PRO A 57 4.72 7.44 6.30
C PRO A 57 4.93 7.62 4.79
N PRO A 58 5.61 8.73 4.39
CA PRO A 58 5.97 8.96 3.00
C PRO A 58 6.87 7.85 2.47
N VAL A 59 6.77 7.59 1.17
CA VAL A 59 7.59 6.55 0.51
C VAL A 59 8.97 7.12 0.24
N ASP A 60 10.01 6.49 0.81
CA ASP A 60 11.40 6.79 0.49
C ASP A 60 11.81 6.07 -0.79
N CYS A 61 11.72 6.78 -1.92
CA CYS A 61 12.03 6.21 -3.23
C CYS A 61 13.51 5.85 -3.41
N SER A 62 14.41 6.44 -2.62
CA SER A 62 15.86 6.19 -2.66
C SER A 62 16.22 4.78 -2.21
N LYS A 63 15.38 4.16 -1.36
CA LYS A 63 15.58 2.78 -0.86
C LYS A 63 14.98 1.72 -1.79
N THR A 64 14.43 2.13 -2.93
CA THR A 64 13.80 1.20 -3.87
C THR A 64 14.76 0.79 -4.97
N LYS A 65 14.63 -0.45 -5.48
CA LYS A 65 15.39 -0.93 -6.65
C LYS A 65 15.23 -0.07 -7.91
N ASN A 66 14.19 0.77 -8.01
CA ASN A 66 13.97 1.66 -9.13
C ASN A 66 13.40 3.01 -8.62
N PRO A 67 14.28 3.94 -8.22
CA PRO A 67 13.88 5.22 -7.66
C PRO A 67 13.06 6.05 -8.66
N GLN A 68 13.44 6.05 -9.95
CA GLN A 68 12.73 6.81 -10.98
C GLN A 68 11.28 6.35 -11.17
N ALA A 69 11.03 5.04 -11.15
CA ALA A 69 9.67 4.50 -11.23
C ALA A 69 8.87 4.79 -9.94
N CYS A 70 9.52 4.78 -8.78
CA CYS A 70 8.89 5.14 -7.51
C CYS A 70 8.47 6.62 -7.50
N GLU A 71 9.36 7.53 -7.87
CA GLU A 71 9.07 8.96 -7.93
C GLU A 71 7.95 9.27 -8.91
N ALA A 72 7.96 8.66 -10.10
CA ALA A 72 6.91 8.83 -11.08
C ALA A 72 5.55 8.31 -10.56
N ALA A 73 5.55 7.18 -9.82
CA ALA A 73 4.36 6.68 -9.16
C ALA A 73 3.87 7.60 -8.04
N GLN A 74 4.76 8.25 -7.29
CA GLN A 74 4.41 9.23 -6.27
C GLN A 74 3.80 10.49 -6.90
N ARG A 75 4.42 11.04 -7.96
CA ARG A 75 3.87 12.18 -8.72
C ARG A 75 2.49 11.87 -9.28
N ALA A 76 2.32 10.69 -9.89
CA ALA A 76 1.02 10.25 -10.40
C ALA A 76 -0.07 10.19 -9.30
N LYS A 77 0.28 9.78 -8.08
CA LYS A 77 -0.68 9.77 -6.97
C LYS A 77 -1.09 11.17 -6.54
N GLU A 78 -0.16 12.12 -6.52
CA GLU A 78 -0.47 13.52 -6.19
C GLU A 78 -1.38 14.15 -7.26
N ILE A 79 -1.07 13.94 -8.54
CA ILE A 79 -1.89 14.43 -9.66
C ILE A 79 -3.30 13.80 -9.64
N CYS A 80 -3.38 12.50 -9.36
CA CYS A 80 -4.63 11.77 -9.32
C CYS A 80 -5.35 11.83 -7.96
N ARG A 81 -4.85 12.63 -7.01
CA ARG A 81 -5.44 12.77 -5.68
C ARG A 81 -6.89 13.24 -5.79
N GLY A 82 -7.77 12.66 -4.97
CA GLY A 82 -9.21 12.95 -4.99
C GLY A 82 -10.01 12.17 -6.04
N LYS A 83 -9.38 11.50 -7.01
CA LYS A 83 -10.08 10.53 -7.86
C LYS A 83 -10.26 9.21 -7.11
N THR A 84 -11.36 8.49 -7.38
CA THR A 84 -11.64 7.18 -6.76
C THR A 84 -12.01 6.14 -7.81
N GLY A 85 -11.99 4.86 -7.42
CA GLY A 85 -12.48 3.76 -8.24
C GLY A 85 -11.80 3.65 -9.62
N LYS A 86 -12.61 3.65 -10.69
CA LYS A 86 -12.15 3.50 -12.08
C LYS A 86 -11.36 4.72 -12.56
N ASP A 87 -11.75 5.92 -12.15
CA ASP A 87 -11.11 7.17 -12.57
C ASP A 87 -9.71 7.30 -12.00
N LEU A 88 -9.53 6.89 -10.74
CA LEU A 88 -8.19 6.80 -10.14
C LEU A 88 -7.29 5.85 -10.93
N LYS A 89 -7.80 4.65 -11.26
CA LYS A 89 -7.04 3.66 -12.04
C LYS A 89 -6.68 4.17 -13.43
N LYS A 90 -7.59 4.90 -14.09
CA LYS A 90 -7.33 5.50 -15.40
C LYS A 90 -6.26 6.58 -15.30
N CYS A 91 -6.44 7.52 -14.38
CA CYS A 91 -5.51 8.61 -14.15
C CYS A 91 -4.11 8.09 -13.83
N LEU A 92 -3.96 7.19 -12.86
CA LEU A 92 -2.67 6.62 -12.51
C LEU A 92 -2.00 5.94 -13.71
N ARG A 93 -2.77 5.27 -14.57
CA ARG A 93 -2.23 4.60 -15.77
C ARG A 93 -1.79 5.59 -16.84
N ASP A 94 -2.44 6.73 -16.93
CA ASP A 94 -2.11 7.80 -17.88
C ASP A 94 -0.86 8.57 -17.41
N GLU A 95 -0.72 8.79 -16.10
CA GLU A 95 0.41 9.48 -15.46
C GLU A 95 1.66 8.61 -15.24
N GLN A 96 1.51 7.28 -15.16
CA GLN A 96 2.66 6.39 -15.04
C GLN A 96 3.51 6.44 -16.32
N PRO A 97 4.86 6.46 -16.21
CA PRO A 97 5.73 6.38 -17.36
C PRO A 97 5.54 5.00 -17.99
N ARG A 98 4.67 4.93 -18.98
CA ARG A 98 4.51 3.72 -19.78
C ARG A 98 5.88 3.51 -20.40
N LYS A 99 6.53 2.36 -20.12
CA LYS A 99 7.52 1.84 -21.06
C LYS A 99 6.78 1.84 -22.38
N LYS A 100 7.06 2.84 -23.25
CA LYS A 100 6.50 2.90 -24.58
C LYS A 100 6.78 1.51 -25.12
N LYS A 101 5.75 0.68 -25.32
CA LYS A 101 5.92 -0.45 -26.21
C LYS A 101 6.41 0.22 -27.47
N VAL A 102 7.70 0.03 -27.80
CA VAL A 102 8.24 0.44 -29.09
C VAL A 102 7.34 -0.29 -30.07
N LYS A 103 6.32 0.39 -30.58
CA LYS A 103 5.56 -0.08 -31.73
C LYS A 103 6.59 -0.07 -32.84
N LYS A 104 7.25 -1.21 -33.08
CA LYS A 104 7.70 -1.53 -34.43
C LYS A 104 6.42 -1.61 -35.26
N ARG A 105 5.99 -0.48 -35.81
CA ARG A 105 5.19 -0.43 -37.03
C ARG A 105 5.92 0.54 -37.95
N PRO A 106 6.53 0.07 -39.04
CA PRO A 106 6.53 0.87 -40.24
C PRO A 106 5.09 0.92 -40.74
N SER A 107 4.64 2.15 -40.90
CA SER A 107 3.53 2.52 -41.76
C SER A 107 4.07 2.51 -43.18
N THR A 108 3.55 1.67 -44.08
CA THR A 108 3.73 1.90 -45.53
C THR A 108 2.71 1.13 -46.36
N ALA A 109 2.05 1.91 -47.23
CA ALA A 109 1.26 1.61 -48.44
C ALA A 109 0.06 0.66 -48.32
#